data_AF-R5IKE4-F1
#
_entry.id   AF-R5IKE4-F1
#
_cell.length_a   1.000
_cell.length_b   1.000
_cell.length_c   1.000
_cell.angle_alpha   90.00
_cell.angle_beta   90.00
_cell.angle_gamma   90.00
#
_symmetry.space_group_name_H-M   'P 1'
#
loop_
_entity.id
_entity.type
_entity.pdbx_description
1 polymer ?
#
loop_
_entity_poly.entity_id
_entity_poly.type
_entity_poly.pdbx_seq_one_letter_code
_entity_poly.pdbx_strand_id
1 'polypeptide(L)'
;MEKLNLFKKEDYSERMKKILDEAWCVFQHQFIAGMIMTETKNEALFQFHFASIIKTVGNLYAFSDERFYVDLETKWEGEKGKKFIDITCGFKENDVIRYACAIELKFKPRREDSKKTAFPNNMFRIYRDLEFLEKEVGIGLEKKPEECSLGKQIYSEGRFYFITDNKKFLETKAYNQKENEDGRYHAFGLTENYTEKKVVYHPKKNETEDRCVNLSKPYPINWKEYDCAKDQNSWYFLEIDISE
;
A
#
# COMPACT_ATOMS: atom_id res chain seq x y z
N MET A 1 -13.44 37.03 -2.32
CA MET A 1 -12.26 36.68 -1.52
C MET A 1 -12.47 35.25 -1.08
N GLU A 2 -11.80 34.28 -1.71
CA GLU A 2 -11.89 32.88 -1.26
C GLU A 2 -11.37 32.81 0.17
N LYS A 3 -12.16 32.24 1.07
CA LYS A 3 -11.67 31.91 2.41
C LYS A 3 -10.55 30.90 2.21
N LEU A 4 -9.36 31.22 2.69
CA LEU A 4 -8.33 30.20 2.89
C LEU A 4 -8.91 29.16 3.85
N ASN A 5 -9.25 27.99 3.32
CA ASN A 5 -9.57 26.82 4.11
C ASN A 5 -8.27 26.29 4.71
N LEU A 6 -7.90 26.84 5.86
CA LEU A 6 -6.78 26.35 6.65
C LEU A 6 -7.25 25.16 7.48
N PHE A 7 -6.46 24.09 7.46
CA PHE A 7 -6.64 22.97 8.39
C PHE A 7 -6.53 23.45 9.84
N LYS A 8 -7.30 22.84 10.74
CA LYS A 8 -7.02 22.93 12.17
C LYS A 8 -5.97 21.90 12.54
N LYS A 9 -5.30 22.11 13.67
CA LYS A 9 -4.26 21.21 14.17
C LYS A 9 -4.81 19.80 14.39
N GLU A 10 -6.03 19.70 14.91
CA GLU A 10 -6.67 18.45 15.28
C GLU A 10 -7.16 17.63 14.08
N ASP A 11 -7.18 18.21 12.88
CA ASP A 11 -7.69 17.58 11.64
C ASP A 11 -6.66 16.58 11.06
N TYR A 12 -6.04 15.75 11.89
CA TYR A 12 -4.92 14.88 11.52
C TYR A 12 -5.24 13.94 10.34
N SER A 13 -6.44 13.37 10.30
CA SER A 13 -6.88 12.48 9.22
C SER A 13 -6.95 13.22 7.89
N GLU A 14 -7.60 14.40 7.85
CA GLU A 14 -7.71 15.18 6.63
C GLU A 14 -6.35 15.71 6.16
N ARG A 15 -5.51 16.15 7.11
CA ARG A 15 -4.13 16.57 6.85
C ARG A 15 -3.29 15.42 6.30
N MET A 16 -3.36 14.24 6.89
CA MET A 16 -2.62 13.06 6.41
C MET A 16 -3.08 12.64 5.01
N LYS A 17 -4.40 12.58 4.78
CA LYS A 17 -4.95 12.33 3.45
C LYS A 17 -4.39 13.33 2.43
N LYS A 18 -4.39 14.62 2.77
CA LYS A 18 -3.88 15.67 1.88
C LYS A 18 -2.38 15.52 1.60
N ILE A 19 -1.59 15.20 2.62
CA ILE A 19 -0.15 14.94 2.50
C ILE A 19 0.11 13.78 1.55
N LEU A 20 -0.61 12.67 1.72
CA LEU A 20 -0.41 11.45 0.94
C LEU A 20 -0.91 11.62 -0.51
N ASP A 21 -2.05 12.27 -0.72
CA ASP A 21 -2.56 12.64 -2.06
C ASP A 21 -1.52 13.49 -2.82
N GLU A 22 -0.95 14.50 -2.16
CA GLU A 22 0.04 15.40 -2.77
C GLU A 22 1.39 14.71 -2.98
N ALA A 23 1.87 13.95 -1.99
CA ALA A 23 3.11 13.21 -2.12
C ALA A 23 3.03 12.19 -3.26
N TRP A 24 1.89 11.49 -3.38
CA TRP A 24 1.68 10.54 -4.46
C TRP A 24 1.63 11.22 -5.82
N CYS A 25 0.93 12.36 -5.91
CA CYS A 25 0.92 13.19 -7.11
C CYS A 25 2.35 13.62 -7.50
N VAL A 26 3.14 14.16 -6.57
CA VAL A 26 4.52 14.57 -6.83
C VAL A 26 5.38 13.40 -7.27
N PHE A 27 5.26 12.25 -6.61
CA PHE A 27 5.98 11.03 -6.98
C PHE A 27 5.64 10.61 -8.42
N GLN A 28 4.35 10.53 -8.77
CA GLN A 28 3.88 10.19 -10.12
C GLN A 28 4.48 11.13 -11.16
N HIS A 29 4.45 12.44 -10.92
CA HIS A 29 5.01 13.43 -11.83
C HIS A 29 6.52 13.25 -12.01
N GLN A 30 7.28 13.14 -10.92
CA GLN A 30 8.74 12.97 -10.99
C GLN A 30 9.13 11.64 -11.67
N PHE A 31 8.36 10.58 -11.44
CA PHE A 31 8.57 9.29 -12.06
C PHE A 31 8.32 9.38 -13.57
N ILE A 32 7.15 9.87 -13.99
CA ILE A 32 6.74 9.96 -15.40
C ILE A 32 7.59 10.95 -16.20
N ALA A 33 8.01 12.05 -15.58
CA ALA A 33 8.97 12.99 -16.17
C ALA A 33 10.39 12.41 -16.31
N GLY A 34 10.64 11.20 -15.78
CA GLY A 34 11.91 10.50 -15.89
C GLY A 34 12.99 11.01 -14.94
N MET A 35 12.63 11.84 -13.95
CA MET A 35 13.56 12.37 -12.95
C MET A 35 14.03 11.26 -12.00
N ILE A 36 13.10 10.51 -11.43
CA ILE A 36 13.42 9.41 -10.49
C ILE A 36 13.26 8.01 -11.10
N MET A 37 12.70 7.88 -12.32
CA MET A 37 12.43 6.57 -12.93
C MET A 37 13.70 5.75 -13.12
N THR A 38 14.78 6.36 -13.61
CA THR A 38 16.05 5.64 -13.83
C THR A 38 16.73 5.22 -12.54
N GLU A 39 16.38 5.84 -11.42
CA GLU A 39 16.90 5.51 -10.11
C GLU A 39 16.01 4.46 -9.45
N THR A 40 14.69 4.52 -9.67
CA THR A 40 13.69 3.59 -9.15
C THR A 40 13.71 2.26 -9.92
N LYS A 41 14.75 1.45 -9.70
CA LYS A 41 14.93 0.14 -10.35
C LYS A 41 14.36 -1.03 -9.55
N ASN A 42 13.98 -0.80 -8.30
CA ASN A 42 13.46 -1.82 -7.39
C ASN A 42 12.55 -1.20 -6.30
N GLU A 43 11.91 -2.07 -5.52
CA GLU A 43 10.96 -1.69 -4.45
C GLU A 43 11.63 -0.83 -3.35
N ALA A 44 12.88 -1.13 -2.97
CA ALA A 44 13.60 -0.35 -1.96
C ALA A 44 13.91 1.09 -2.40
N LEU A 45 14.24 1.29 -3.69
CA LEU A 45 14.46 2.63 -4.24
C LEU A 45 13.14 3.39 -4.38
N PHE A 46 12.06 2.70 -4.77
CA PHE A 46 10.71 3.28 -4.74
C PHE A 46 10.38 3.78 -3.32
N GLN A 47 10.54 2.93 -2.32
CA GLN A 47 10.33 3.24 -0.92
C GLN A 47 11.15 4.46 -0.46
N PHE A 48 12.46 4.49 -0.78
CA PHE A 48 13.32 5.61 -0.42
C PHE A 48 12.86 6.94 -1.02
N HIS A 49 12.60 6.98 -2.33
CA HIS A 49 12.16 8.21 -3.00
C HIS A 49 10.79 8.67 -2.48
N PHE A 50 9.84 7.73 -2.32
CA PHE A 50 8.51 8.10 -1.89
C PHE A 50 8.48 8.59 -0.44
N ALA A 51 9.23 7.94 0.46
CA ALA A 51 9.39 8.40 1.85
C ALA A 51 9.99 9.81 1.93
N SER A 52 10.97 10.13 1.07
CA SER A 52 11.56 11.48 1.01
C SER A 52 10.53 12.54 0.59
N ILE A 53 9.68 12.23 -0.38
CA ILE A 53 8.60 13.12 -0.83
C ILE A 53 7.56 13.27 0.29
N ILE A 54 7.09 12.17 0.89
CA ILE A 54 6.14 12.18 2.02
C ILE A 54 6.69 13.05 3.15
N LYS A 55 7.96 12.90 3.50
CA LYS A 55 8.61 13.69 4.55
C LYS A 55 8.62 15.19 4.22
N THR A 56 8.90 15.54 2.97
CA THR A 56 8.94 16.92 2.51
C THR A 56 7.55 17.54 2.56
N VAL A 57 6.55 16.88 1.98
CA VAL A 57 5.16 17.37 1.98
C VAL A 57 4.61 17.43 3.41
N GLY A 58 4.79 16.38 4.21
CA GLY A 58 4.28 16.33 5.58
C GLY A 58 4.83 17.42 6.49
N ASN A 59 6.09 17.85 6.31
CA ASN A 59 6.63 18.99 7.03
C ASN A 59 5.91 20.31 6.70
N LEU A 60 5.35 20.47 5.50
CA LEU A 60 4.57 21.67 5.12
C LEU A 60 3.22 21.76 5.85
N TYR A 61 2.72 20.61 6.30
CA TYR A 61 1.44 20.51 6.99
C TYR A 61 1.57 20.47 8.51
N ALA A 62 2.78 20.33 9.07
CA ALA A 62 3.01 20.28 10.52
C ALA A 62 2.88 21.67 11.17
N PHE A 63 2.26 21.72 12.37
CA PHE A 63 2.21 22.93 13.18
C PHE A 63 3.51 23.11 13.98
N SER A 64 3.75 24.30 14.54
CA SER A 64 5.02 24.70 15.16
C SER A 64 5.48 23.81 16.33
N ASP A 65 4.55 23.18 17.02
CA ASP A 65 4.78 22.28 18.16
C ASP A 65 4.68 20.79 17.78
N GLU A 66 4.45 20.51 16.50
CA GLU A 66 4.42 19.16 15.95
C GLU A 66 5.69 18.83 15.17
N ARG A 67 5.97 17.53 15.07
CA ARG A 67 6.94 16.98 14.12
C ARG A 67 6.23 15.95 13.26
N PHE A 68 6.30 16.14 11.94
CA PHE A 68 5.93 15.07 11.03
C PHE A 68 7.09 14.06 10.96
N TYR A 69 6.85 12.77 11.19
CA TYR A 69 7.89 11.75 11.09
C TYR A 69 7.66 10.86 9.88
N VAL A 70 8.74 10.27 9.37
CA VAL A 70 8.72 9.23 8.34
C VAL A 70 9.85 8.26 8.68
N ASP A 71 9.50 6.99 8.87
CA ASP A 71 10.42 5.91 9.21
C ASP A 71 10.29 4.80 8.15
N LEU A 72 11.42 4.22 7.75
CA LEU A 72 11.50 3.11 6.79
C LEU A 72 11.68 1.78 7.52
N GLU A 73 11.14 0.70 6.96
CA GLU A 73 11.31 -0.66 7.50
C GLU A 73 10.99 -0.71 9.00
N THR A 74 9.81 -0.18 9.37
CA THR A 74 9.43 -0.13 10.78
C THR A 74 9.11 -1.55 11.24
N LYS A 75 9.88 -2.04 12.21
CA LYS A 75 9.69 -3.38 12.76
C LYS A 75 8.39 -3.41 13.56
N TRP A 76 7.53 -4.37 13.24
CA TRP A 76 6.37 -4.66 14.06
C TRP A 76 6.60 -5.90 14.91
N GLU A 77 6.30 -5.84 16.21
CA GLU A 77 6.45 -6.96 17.15
C GLU A 77 5.15 -7.78 17.30
N GLY A 78 4.39 -7.91 16.20
CA GLY A 78 3.22 -8.79 16.06
C GLY A 78 3.56 -10.27 15.82
N GLU A 79 2.61 -11.17 16.09
CA GLU A 79 2.82 -12.63 16.19
C GLU A 79 3.56 -13.30 15.01
N LYS A 80 4.47 -14.21 15.37
CA LYS A 80 5.20 -15.20 14.55
C LYS A 80 5.76 -14.70 13.21
N GLY A 81 6.72 -13.78 13.32
CA GLY A 81 7.69 -13.47 12.26
C GLY A 81 8.11 -12.02 12.34
N LYS A 82 9.38 -11.70 12.03
CA LYS A 82 9.78 -10.31 11.84
C LYS A 82 9.18 -9.83 10.51
N LYS A 83 8.08 -9.08 10.56
CA LYS A 83 7.57 -8.33 9.41
C LYS A 83 7.86 -6.85 9.62
N PHE A 84 8.22 -6.18 8.54
CA PHE A 84 8.53 -4.76 8.49
C PHE A 84 7.45 -4.09 7.63
N ILE A 85 6.99 -2.92 8.08
CA ILE A 85 6.15 -2.02 7.26
C ILE A 85 7.11 -1.16 6.43
N ASP A 86 6.88 -1.06 5.12
CA ASP A 86 7.78 -0.37 4.19
C ASP A 86 7.98 1.10 4.60
N ILE A 87 6.89 1.85 4.83
CA ILE A 87 6.95 3.23 5.33
C ILE A 87 5.95 3.41 6.46
N THR A 88 6.36 4.07 7.54
CA THR A 88 5.43 4.62 8.52
C THR A 88 5.61 6.12 8.61
N CYS A 89 4.52 6.86 8.76
CA CYS A 89 4.57 8.31 8.88
C CYS A 89 3.46 8.84 9.75
N GLY A 90 3.57 10.08 10.24
CA GLY A 90 2.61 10.58 11.19
C GLY A 90 2.99 11.89 11.86
N PHE A 91 2.13 12.33 12.77
CA PHE A 91 2.34 13.51 13.59
C PHE A 91 2.75 13.11 15.01
N LYS A 92 3.81 13.73 15.52
CA LYS A 92 4.29 13.60 16.89
C LYS A 92 4.25 14.97 17.57
N GLU A 93 3.88 14.99 18.85
CA GLU A 93 3.92 16.17 19.72
C GLU A 93 4.56 15.76 21.04
N ASN A 94 5.65 16.41 21.46
CA ASN A 94 6.43 16.03 22.64
C ASN A 94 6.77 14.52 22.69
N ASP A 95 7.17 13.98 21.54
CA ASP A 95 7.47 12.54 21.30
C ASP A 95 6.29 11.57 21.46
N VAL A 96 5.07 12.09 21.68
CA VAL A 96 3.83 11.31 21.66
C VAL A 96 3.26 11.31 20.24
N ILE A 97 3.02 10.12 19.68
CA ILE A 97 2.39 10.01 18.36
C ILE A 97 0.91 10.33 18.49
N ARG A 98 0.44 11.29 17.70
CA ARG A 98 -0.94 11.77 17.66
C ARG A 98 -1.74 11.12 16.54
N TYR A 99 -1.07 10.78 15.44
CA TYR A 99 -1.66 10.13 14.28
C TYR A 99 -0.57 9.40 13.51
N ALA A 100 -0.87 8.20 13.02
CA ALA A 100 0.10 7.34 12.34
C ALA A 100 -0.51 6.63 11.13
N CYS A 101 0.21 6.58 10.02
CA CYS A 101 -0.15 5.85 8.83
C CYS A 101 0.89 4.74 8.56
N ALA A 102 0.43 3.52 8.31
CA ALA A 102 1.25 2.41 7.81
C ALA A 102 1.12 2.31 6.29
N ILE A 103 2.22 2.13 5.58
CA ILE A 103 2.25 2.10 4.12
C ILE A 103 2.99 0.86 3.64
N GLU A 104 2.34 0.09 2.77
CA GLU A 104 2.94 -1.01 2.01
C GLU A 104 3.05 -0.62 0.53
N LEU A 105 4.16 -0.99 -0.09
CA LEU A 105 4.52 -0.62 -1.45
C LEU A 105 4.75 -1.86 -2.30
N LYS A 106 4.44 -1.77 -3.60
CA LYS A 106 4.84 -2.78 -4.58
C LYS A 106 5.44 -2.15 -5.81
N PHE A 107 6.50 -2.78 -6.32
CA PHE A 107 7.13 -2.40 -7.58
C PHE A 107 7.34 -3.64 -8.45
N LYS A 108 6.62 -3.73 -9.59
CA LYS A 108 6.67 -4.89 -10.50
C LYS A 108 6.85 -4.48 -11.96
N PRO A 109 8.02 -3.94 -12.36
CA PRO A 109 8.31 -3.71 -13.77
C PRO A 109 8.38 -5.04 -14.53
N ARG A 110 8.13 -4.98 -15.83
CA ARG A 110 8.22 -6.09 -16.76
C ARG A 110 9.68 -6.51 -16.83
N ARG A 111 9.93 -7.80 -16.57
CA ARG A 111 11.25 -8.40 -16.79
C ARG A 111 11.18 -9.28 -18.04
N GLU A 112 12.08 -9.05 -18.99
CA GLU A 112 12.17 -9.78 -20.27
C GLU A 112 12.36 -11.30 -20.08
N ASP A 113 12.92 -11.73 -18.96
CA ASP A 113 13.30 -13.11 -18.66
C ASP A 113 12.29 -13.89 -17.80
N SER A 114 11.12 -13.32 -17.50
CA SER A 114 10.12 -13.91 -16.59
C SER A 114 9.35 -15.10 -17.21
N LYS A 115 10.03 -16.23 -17.41
CA LYS A 115 9.42 -17.53 -17.75
C LYS A 115 8.37 -17.93 -16.69
N LYS A 116 7.09 -17.83 -17.08
CA LYS A 116 5.91 -18.65 -16.71
C LYS A 116 5.57 -18.99 -15.24
N THR A 117 6.26 -18.51 -14.23
CA THR A 117 5.78 -18.57 -12.83
C THR A 117 6.12 -17.23 -12.18
N ALA A 118 5.18 -16.36 -11.81
CA ALA A 118 4.40 -16.51 -10.59
C ALA A 118 3.26 -15.44 -10.50
N PHE A 119 2.56 -15.11 -11.60
CA PHE A 119 1.54 -14.04 -11.57
C PHE A 119 0.45 -14.26 -10.50
N PRO A 120 -0.18 -15.44 -10.38
CA PRO A 120 -1.11 -15.71 -9.28
C PRO A 120 -0.49 -15.55 -7.89
N ASN A 121 0.77 -15.96 -7.70
CA ASN A 121 1.48 -15.78 -6.43
C ASN A 121 1.77 -14.30 -6.14
N ASN A 122 2.16 -13.52 -7.15
CA ASN A 122 2.41 -12.09 -7.00
C ASN A 122 1.12 -11.35 -6.65
N MET A 123 0.01 -11.71 -7.30
CA MET A 123 -1.31 -11.21 -6.96
C MET A 123 -1.68 -11.58 -5.52
N PHE A 124 -1.49 -12.84 -5.13
CA PHE A 124 -1.75 -13.29 -3.75
C PHE A 124 -0.92 -12.53 -2.71
N ARG A 125 0.35 -12.24 -3.01
CA ARG A 125 1.22 -11.45 -2.12
C ARG A 125 0.68 -10.04 -1.90
N ILE A 126 0.12 -9.40 -2.94
CA ILE A 126 -0.53 -8.09 -2.80
C ILE A 126 -1.70 -8.18 -1.82
N TYR A 127 -2.61 -9.14 -2.01
CA TYR A 127 -3.74 -9.35 -1.09
C TYR A 127 -3.30 -9.61 0.35
N ARG A 128 -2.22 -10.35 0.55
CA ARG A 128 -1.65 -10.60 1.87
C ARG A 128 -1.09 -9.33 2.51
N ASP A 129 -0.54 -8.42 1.72
CA ASP A 129 -0.06 -7.12 2.22
C ASP A 129 -1.24 -6.20 2.56
N LEU A 130 -2.37 -6.27 1.84
CA LEU A 130 -3.62 -5.61 2.23
C LEU A 130 -4.19 -6.16 3.55
N GLU A 131 -4.27 -7.49 3.70
CA GLU A 131 -4.72 -8.14 4.95
C GLU A 131 -3.81 -7.80 6.13
N PHE A 132 -2.51 -7.68 5.86
CA PHE A 132 -1.57 -7.23 6.86
C PHE A 132 -1.87 -5.80 7.29
N LEU A 133 -2.04 -4.86 6.36
CA LEU A 133 -2.42 -3.49 6.71
C LEU A 133 -3.71 -3.42 7.52
N GLU A 134 -4.76 -4.20 7.20
CA GLU A 134 -5.98 -4.26 8.02
C GLU A 134 -5.70 -4.57 9.48
N LYS A 135 -4.82 -5.55 9.73
CA LYS A 135 -4.42 -5.94 11.10
C LYS A 135 -3.66 -4.82 11.80
N GLU A 136 -2.80 -4.11 11.08
CA GLU A 136 -1.99 -3.00 11.61
C GLU A 136 -2.85 -1.78 11.99
N VAL A 137 -3.97 -1.56 11.27
CA VAL A 137 -4.94 -0.51 11.60
C VAL A 137 -6.07 -0.97 12.53
N GLY A 138 -6.07 -2.26 12.90
CA GLY A 138 -7.07 -2.85 13.79
C GLY A 138 -8.46 -3.04 13.17
N ILE A 139 -8.57 -3.03 11.83
CA ILE A 139 -9.81 -3.34 11.12
C ILE A 139 -10.14 -4.82 11.32
N GLY A 140 -11.41 -5.11 11.62
CA GLY A 140 -11.90 -6.49 11.81
C GLY A 140 -11.54 -7.13 13.15
N LEU A 141 -10.88 -6.40 14.06
CA LEU A 141 -10.62 -6.88 15.42
C LEU A 141 -11.89 -6.74 16.28
N GLU A 142 -12.29 -7.82 16.96
CA GLU A 142 -13.47 -7.83 17.86
C GLU A 142 -13.33 -6.87 19.04
N LYS A 143 -12.09 -6.59 19.45
CA LYS A 143 -11.74 -5.56 20.42
C LYS A 143 -10.58 -4.76 19.87
N LYS A 144 -10.80 -3.48 19.60
CA LYS A 144 -9.69 -2.53 19.47
C LYS A 144 -9.02 -2.47 20.85
N PRO A 145 -7.71 -2.74 20.96
CA PRO A 145 -6.96 -2.57 22.19
C PRO A 145 -7.30 -1.19 22.81
N GLU A 146 -7.89 -1.20 24.00
CA GLU A 146 -8.19 0.03 24.76
C GLU A 146 -6.88 0.74 25.15
N GLU A 147 -5.81 -0.03 25.33
CA GLU A 147 -4.42 0.42 25.46
C GLU A 147 -3.50 -0.61 24.79
N CYS A 148 -2.46 -0.12 24.10
CA CYS A 148 -1.34 -0.91 23.59
C CYS A 148 -0.74 -1.75 24.73
N SER A 149 -1.11 -3.02 24.86
CA SER A 149 -0.39 -3.92 25.75
C SER A 149 1.01 -4.15 25.19
N LEU A 150 1.99 -3.46 25.80
CA LEU A 150 3.41 -3.43 25.47
C LEU A 150 3.73 -3.07 24.01
N GLY A 151 3.75 -1.77 23.70
CA GLY A 151 4.54 -1.24 22.58
C GLY A 151 3.99 -1.49 21.16
N LYS A 152 2.74 -1.96 21.02
CA LYS A 152 2.07 -2.17 19.72
C LYS A 152 1.14 -1.03 19.37
N GLN A 153 1.64 -0.03 18.67
CA GLN A 153 0.87 1.14 18.27
C GLN A 153 -0.02 0.86 17.06
N ILE A 154 -1.34 0.69 17.25
CA ILE A 154 -2.25 0.59 16.10
C ILE A 154 -2.16 1.87 15.27
N TYR A 155 -1.96 1.69 13.95
CA TYR A 155 -1.93 2.80 13.02
C TYR A 155 -3.34 3.37 12.85
N SER A 156 -3.43 4.69 12.74
CA SER A 156 -4.70 5.39 12.55
C SER A 156 -5.32 5.09 11.18
N GLU A 157 -4.48 4.82 10.19
CA GLU A 157 -4.89 4.42 8.84
C GLU A 157 -3.76 3.66 8.11
N GLY A 158 -4.09 3.00 7.01
CA GLY A 158 -3.17 2.26 6.17
C GLY A 158 -3.29 2.67 4.71
N ARG A 159 -2.19 2.65 3.96
CA ARG A 159 -2.20 2.86 2.51
C ARG A 159 -1.39 1.80 1.79
N PHE A 160 -1.86 1.41 0.62
CA PHE A 160 -1.13 0.53 -0.28
C PHE A 160 -0.89 1.24 -1.61
N TYR A 161 0.37 1.27 -2.07
CA TYR A 161 0.73 1.84 -3.37
C TYR A 161 1.42 0.82 -4.25
N PHE A 162 1.03 0.77 -5.52
CA PHE A 162 1.61 -0.17 -6.47
C PHE A 162 1.91 0.49 -7.81
N ILE A 163 3.12 0.26 -8.31
CA ILE A 163 3.61 0.75 -9.60
C ILE A 163 4.07 -0.42 -10.47
N THR A 164 3.65 -0.41 -11.74
CA THR A 164 4.03 -1.40 -12.75
C THR A 164 3.88 -0.84 -14.16
N ASP A 165 4.64 -1.35 -15.12
CA ASP A 165 4.46 -1.20 -16.59
C ASP A 165 3.81 -2.46 -17.21
N ASN A 166 3.35 -3.38 -16.36
CA ASN A 166 2.80 -4.66 -16.74
C ASN A 166 1.27 -4.63 -16.65
N LYS A 167 0.65 -4.31 -17.78
CA LYS A 167 -0.80 -4.23 -17.95
C LYS A 167 -1.58 -5.47 -17.51
N LYS A 168 -0.93 -6.64 -17.40
CA LYS A 168 -1.56 -7.87 -16.88
C LYS A 168 -2.15 -7.70 -15.49
N PHE A 169 -1.60 -6.84 -14.62
CA PHE A 169 -2.17 -6.61 -13.29
C PHE A 169 -3.54 -5.93 -13.34
N LEU A 170 -3.85 -5.22 -14.42
CA LEU A 170 -5.10 -4.50 -14.64
C LEU A 170 -6.13 -5.34 -15.40
N GLU A 171 -5.66 -6.27 -16.24
CA GLU A 171 -6.52 -6.98 -17.20
C GLU A 171 -6.69 -8.47 -16.89
N THR A 172 -5.86 -9.04 -16.02
CA THR A 172 -5.81 -10.49 -15.79
C THR A 172 -6.04 -10.82 -14.33
N LYS A 173 -7.01 -11.68 -14.05
CA LYS A 173 -7.19 -12.29 -12.72
C LYS A 173 -6.15 -13.38 -12.48
N ALA A 174 -5.77 -13.58 -11.23
CA ALA A 174 -5.17 -14.82 -10.80
C ALA A 174 -6.15 -15.97 -11.06
N TYR A 175 -5.65 -17.05 -11.65
CA TYR A 175 -6.45 -18.20 -12.11
C TYR A 175 -7.49 -17.85 -13.19
N ASN A 176 -7.07 -17.80 -14.46
CA ASN A 176 -7.95 -17.44 -15.59
C ASN A 176 -9.15 -18.40 -15.83
N GLN A 177 -9.11 -19.63 -15.30
CA GLN A 177 -10.10 -20.69 -15.61
C GLN A 177 -10.32 -21.73 -14.50
N LYS A 178 -9.69 -21.58 -13.32
CA LYS A 178 -9.83 -22.57 -12.25
C LYS A 178 -10.88 -22.10 -11.25
N GLU A 179 -12.14 -22.32 -11.58
CA GLU A 179 -13.07 -22.81 -10.55
C GLU A 179 -12.90 -24.32 -10.52
N ASN A 180 -12.47 -24.89 -9.40
CA ASN A 180 -12.60 -26.33 -9.24
C ASN A 180 -14.08 -26.66 -9.06
N GLU A 181 -14.47 -27.90 -9.34
CA GLU A 181 -15.87 -28.38 -9.27
C GLU A 181 -16.56 -28.07 -7.93
N ASP A 182 -15.77 -27.92 -6.85
CA ASP A 182 -16.25 -27.60 -5.50
C ASP A 182 -16.33 -26.08 -5.18
N GLY A 183 -15.96 -25.19 -6.11
CA GLY A 183 -15.94 -23.73 -5.89
C GLY A 183 -14.97 -23.27 -4.80
N ARG A 184 -13.87 -23.99 -4.58
CA ARG A 184 -12.87 -23.67 -3.54
C ARG A 184 -11.89 -22.58 -3.98
N TYR A 185 -11.54 -22.57 -5.27
CA TYR A 185 -10.64 -21.58 -5.87
C TYR A 185 -11.46 -20.73 -6.83
N HIS A 186 -11.45 -19.40 -6.63
CA HIS A 186 -12.08 -18.46 -7.55
C HIS A 186 -11.04 -17.51 -8.13
N ALA A 187 -11.34 -16.95 -9.30
CA ALA A 187 -10.49 -15.95 -9.92
C ALA A 187 -10.51 -14.66 -9.09
N PHE A 188 -9.34 -14.10 -8.78
CA PHE A 188 -9.20 -12.87 -7.99
C PHE A 188 -8.13 -11.97 -8.60
N GLY A 189 -8.19 -10.66 -8.40
CA GLY A 189 -7.18 -9.77 -8.94
C GLY A 189 -7.50 -8.30 -8.74
N LEU A 190 -6.75 -7.44 -9.42
CA LEU A 190 -6.90 -5.99 -9.35
C LEU A 190 -7.62 -5.43 -10.60
N THR A 191 -8.47 -6.25 -11.22
CA THR A 191 -9.14 -5.96 -12.49
C THR A 191 -10.53 -5.37 -12.32
N GLU A 192 -11.11 -5.55 -11.13
CA GLU A 192 -12.46 -5.08 -10.79
C GLU A 192 -12.40 -3.74 -10.04
N ASN A 193 -13.56 -3.12 -9.83
CA ASN A 193 -13.66 -1.87 -9.06
C ASN A 193 -13.32 -2.02 -7.57
N TYR A 194 -13.34 -3.26 -7.05
CA TYR A 194 -13.14 -3.56 -5.64
C TYR A 194 -12.33 -4.84 -5.43
N THR A 195 -11.57 -4.90 -4.33
CA THR A 195 -10.84 -6.11 -3.93
C THR A 195 -11.78 -7.22 -3.49
N GLU A 196 -11.50 -8.46 -3.89
CA GLU A 196 -12.14 -9.65 -3.32
C GLU A 196 -11.94 -9.76 -1.80
N LYS A 197 -13.03 -10.04 -1.08
CA LYS A 197 -12.98 -10.18 0.38
C LYS A 197 -12.22 -11.44 0.82
N LYS A 198 -12.36 -12.53 0.07
CA LYS A 198 -11.74 -13.83 0.38
C LYS A 198 -10.96 -14.33 -0.82
N VAL A 199 -9.69 -14.64 -0.62
CA VAL A 199 -8.79 -15.15 -1.65
C VAL A 199 -8.16 -16.45 -1.16
N VAL A 200 -8.23 -17.50 -1.98
CA VAL A 200 -7.59 -18.79 -1.74
C VAL A 200 -6.55 -19.03 -2.83
N TYR A 201 -5.30 -19.26 -2.42
CA TYR A 201 -4.18 -19.51 -3.31
C TYR A 201 -3.55 -20.86 -2.97
N HIS A 202 -3.56 -21.78 -3.93
CA HIS A 202 -2.82 -23.02 -3.85
C HIS A 202 -1.43 -22.87 -4.51
N PRO A 203 -0.34 -22.94 -3.74
CA PRO A 203 1.01 -23.00 -4.30
C PRO A 203 1.24 -24.28 -5.13
N LYS A 204 2.39 -24.41 -5.80
CA LYS A 204 2.67 -25.46 -6.83
C LYS A 204 2.39 -26.90 -6.35
N LYS A 205 2.34 -27.84 -7.31
CA LYS A 205 1.96 -29.28 -7.26
C LYS A 205 2.45 -30.15 -6.06
N ASN A 206 3.29 -29.65 -5.16
CA ASN A 206 3.85 -30.41 -4.02
C ASN A 206 3.68 -29.71 -2.66
N GLU A 207 2.98 -28.57 -2.59
CA GLU A 207 2.61 -27.97 -1.30
C GLU A 207 1.23 -28.49 -0.86
N THR A 208 1.10 -28.85 0.41
CA THR A 208 -0.08 -29.56 0.95
C THR A 208 -1.15 -28.63 1.49
N GLU A 209 -0.87 -27.33 1.65
CA GLU A 209 -1.75 -26.38 2.32
C GLU A 209 -2.10 -25.19 1.43
N ASP A 210 -3.38 -24.87 1.38
CA ASP A 210 -3.87 -23.64 0.79
C ASP A 210 -3.49 -22.45 1.65
N ARG A 211 -3.18 -21.34 0.98
CA ARG A 211 -2.99 -20.05 1.62
C ARG A 211 -4.24 -19.22 1.42
N CYS A 212 -4.74 -18.64 2.50
CA CYS A 212 -5.95 -17.83 2.48
C CYS A 212 -5.63 -16.41 2.89
N VAL A 213 -6.32 -15.46 2.26
CA VAL A 213 -6.46 -14.08 2.71
C VAL A 213 -7.93 -13.82 2.94
N ASN A 214 -8.26 -13.23 4.09
CA ASN A 214 -9.61 -12.79 4.42
C ASN A 214 -9.56 -11.32 4.83
N LEU A 215 -9.92 -10.45 3.89
CA LEU A 215 -10.14 -9.04 4.19
C LEU A 215 -11.45 -8.88 4.95
N SER A 216 -11.55 -7.84 5.77
CA SER A 216 -12.73 -7.52 6.55
C SER A 216 -13.82 -6.90 5.67
N LYS A 217 -13.41 -6.10 4.68
CA LYS A 217 -14.26 -5.46 3.66
C LYS A 217 -13.55 -5.38 2.30
N PRO A 218 -14.29 -5.22 1.20
CA PRO A 218 -13.70 -4.87 -0.09
C PRO A 218 -13.21 -3.42 -0.10
N TYR A 219 -12.07 -3.17 -0.75
CA TYR A 219 -11.50 -1.83 -0.94
C TYR A 219 -11.59 -1.39 -2.40
N PRO A 220 -11.87 -0.10 -2.69
CA PRO A 220 -11.87 0.41 -4.05
C PRO A 220 -10.52 0.24 -4.74
N ILE A 221 -10.54 -0.10 -6.02
CA ILE A 221 -9.36 -0.22 -6.87
C ILE A 221 -9.49 0.82 -7.97
N ASN A 222 -8.57 1.79 -7.99
CA ASN A 222 -8.55 2.85 -8.99
C ASN A 222 -7.14 2.98 -9.58
N TRP A 223 -6.97 2.44 -10.79
CA TRP A 223 -5.74 2.58 -11.54
C TRP A 223 -5.65 3.93 -12.24
N LYS A 224 -4.46 4.53 -12.22
CA LYS A 224 -4.08 5.66 -13.06
C LYS A 224 -3.03 5.19 -14.06
N GLU A 225 -3.21 5.55 -15.32
CA GLU A 225 -2.30 5.23 -16.42
C GLU A 225 -1.66 6.51 -16.94
N TYR A 226 -0.34 6.47 -17.15
CA TYR A 226 0.42 7.58 -17.72
C TYR A 226 1.50 7.05 -18.66
N ASP A 227 1.71 7.74 -19.76
CA ASP A 227 2.85 7.47 -20.64
C ASP A 227 4.11 8.14 -20.10
N CYS A 228 5.18 7.36 -19.95
CA CYS A 228 6.45 7.86 -19.44
C CYS A 228 7.29 8.49 -20.54
N ALA A 229 7.77 9.71 -20.30
CA ALA A 229 8.56 10.47 -21.28
C ALA A 229 9.92 9.81 -21.60
N LYS A 230 10.43 8.96 -20.70
CA LYS A 230 11.82 8.48 -20.74
C LYS A 230 11.98 7.10 -21.40
N ASP A 231 11.04 6.18 -21.20
CA ASP A 231 11.06 4.85 -21.82
C ASP A 231 9.93 4.62 -22.82
N GLN A 232 9.04 5.60 -23.01
CA GLN A 232 7.89 5.55 -23.92
C GLN A 232 6.92 4.39 -23.62
N ASN A 233 6.99 3.81 -22.42
CA ASN A 233 6.04 2.82 -21.94
C ASN A 233 4.93 3.50 -21.13
N SER A 234 3.74 2.89 -21.16
CA SER A 234 2.68 3.23 -20.22
C SER A 234 2.96 2.60 -18.86
N TRP A 235 2.87 3.41 -17.82
CA TRP A 235 3.02 3.02 -16.42
C TRP A 235 1.70 3.16 -15.69
N TYR A 236 1.46 2.22 -14.79
CA TYR A 236 0.23 2.04 -14.06
C TYR A 236 0.48 2.24 -12.56
N PHE A 237 -0.33 3.09 -11.96
CA PHE A 237 -0.24 3.49 -10.56
C PHE A 237 -1.55 3.16 -9.87
N LEU A 238 -1.46 2.44 -8.76
CA LEU A 238 -2.60 2.10 -7.92
C LEU A 238 -2.34 2.64 -6.51
N GLU A 239 -3.41 3.16 -5.93
CA GLU A 239 -3.52 3.51 -4.52
C GLU A 239 -4.77 2.81 -3.96
N ILE A 240 -4.62 2.18 -2.80
CA ILE A 240 -5.74 1.61 -2.03
C ILE A 240 -5.67 2.19 -0.62
N ASP A 241 -6.78 2.77 -0.19
CA ASP A 241 -6.98 3.28 1.17
C ASP A 241 -7.48 2.16 2.10
N ILE A 242 -6.72 1.86 3.15
CA ILE A 242 -7.05 0.89 4.20
C ILE A 242 -7.39 1.66 5.48
N SER A 243 -8.58 2.24 5.50
CA SER A 243 -9.19 2.91 6.65
C SER A 243 -10.57 2.31 6.96
N GLU A 244 -11.12 2.61 8.14
CA GLU A 244 -12.51 2.23 8.48
C GLU A 244 -13.56 2.86 7.57
#